data_AF-A0A8T6YH99-F1
#
_entry.id   AF-A0A8T6YH99-F1
#
_cell.length_a   1.000
_cell.length_b   1.000
_cell.length_c   1.000
_cell.angle_alpha   90.00
_cell.angle_beta   90.00
_cell.angle_gamma   90.00
#
_symmetry.space_group_name_H-M   'P 1'
#
loop_
_entity.id
_entity.type
_entity.pdbx_description
1 polymer ?
#
loop_
_entity_poly.entity_id
_entity_poly.type
_entity_poly.pdbx_seq_one_letter_code
_entity_poly.pdbx_strand_id
1 'polypeptide(L)'
;MTHLHTISAELHTGMLVLAFISISIKIIGDKLGRFPKVTQVLEQTAYVSALSGLIFLIVSAITGLTSTWPKEALLASPLVLNKILFTEFAIVFWTIFLLIRWKYGADLWKSLKLKTLYVSMATGGFLSITLTGSMGGHLAKNESLLDLFLHRAGINTHAVFILSETWIISILAFVFSILIVSILLRKKYRYYKTRDGALQGP
;
A
#
# COMPACT_ATOMS: atom_id res chain seq x y z
N MET A 1 -12.74 21.14 -4.86
CA MET A 1 -12.62 19.67 -4.98
C MET A 1 -13.54 19.21 -6.08
N THR A 2 -13.05 18.41 -7.03
CA THR A 2 -13.89 17.83 -8.09
C THR A 2 -14.56 16.56 -7.59
N HIS A 3 -15.81 16.31 -7.99
CA HIS A 3 -16.56 15.11 -7.58
C HIS A 3 -15.81 13.80 -7.87
N LEU A 4 -15.05 13.78 -8.97
CA LEU A 4 -14.24 12.63 -9.36
C LEU A 4 -13.09 12.36 -8.37
N HIS A 5 -12.44 13.41 -7.83
CA HIS A 5 -11.43 13.25 -6.80
C HIS A 5 -12.03 12.61 -5.54
N THR A 6 -13.15 13.13 -5.04
CA THR A 6 -13.83 12.59 -3.85
C THR A 6 -14.25 11.14 -4.02
N ILE A 7 -14.90 10.80 -5.14
CA ILE A 7 -15.33 9.42 -5.42
C ILE A 7 -14.12 8.47 -5.48
N SER A 8 -13.07 8.86 -6.20
CA SER A 8 -11.85 8.04 -6.26
C SER A 8 -11.16 7.94 -4.91
N ALA A 9 -11.26 8.97 -4.07
CA ALA A 9 -10.68 9.01 -2.72
C ALA A 9 -11.35 7.99 -1.78
N GLU A 10 -12.68 7.97 -1.78
CA GLU A 10 -13.48 7.04 -0.99
C GLU A 10 -13.33 5.60 -1.48
N LEU A 11 -13.37 5.39 -2.80
CA LEU A 11 -13.23 4.05 -3.40
C LEU A 11 -11.89 3.42 -3.09
N HIS A 12 -10.76 4.13 -3.26
CA HIS A 12 -9.47 3.52 -2.93
C HIS A 12 -9.33 3.24 -1.44
N THR A 13 -9.80 4.15 -0.58
CA THR A 13 -9.74 3.97 0.87
C THR A 13 -10.50 2.72 1.28
N GLY A 14 -11.76 2.58 0.86
CA GLY A 14 -12.59 1.41 1.18
C GLY A 14 -11.98 0.09 0.68
N MET A 15 -11.50 0.07 -0.57
CA MET A 15 -10.95 -1.14 -1.18
C MET A 15 -9.62 -1.58 -0.54
N LEU A 16 -8.73 -0.65 -0.21
CA LEU A 16 -7.45 -0.97 0.42
C LEU A 16 -7.61 -1.36 1.90
N VAL A 17 -8.57 -0.76 2.60
CA VAL A 17 -8.97 -1.20 3.95
C VAL A 17 -9.55 -2.62 3.91
N LEU A 18 -10.46 -2.90 2.98
CA LEU A 18 -11.01 -4.24 2.78
C LEU A 18 -9.92 -5.27 2.49
N ALA A 19 -8.92 -4.91 1.67
CA ALA A 19 -7.79 -5.77 1.39
C ALA A 19 -6.99 -6.12 2.65
N PHE A 20 -6.69 -5.12 3.47
CA PHE A 20 -5.95 -5.30 4.72
C PHE A 20 -6.72 -6.15 5.74
N ILE A 21 -8.02 -5.86 5.94
CA ILE A 21 -8.89 -6.64 6.84
C ILE A 21 -8.97 -8.10 6.37
N SER A 22 -9.16 -8.33 5.07
CA SER A 22 -9.27 -9.68 4.50
C SER A 22 -8.02 -10.50 4.75
N ILE A 23 -6.81 -9.93 4.54
CA ILE A 23 -5.55 -10.61 4.88
C ILE A 23 -5.39 -10.84 6.38
N SER A 24 -5.79 -9.87 7.20
CA SER A 24 -5.70 -10.00 8.66
C SER A 24 -6.55 -11.16 9.17
N ILE A 25 -7.81 -11.24 8.73
CA ILE A 25 -8.72 -12.35 9.07
C ILE A 25 -8.17 -13.67 8.53
N LYS A 26 -7.61 -13.68 7.31
CA LYS A 26 -7.01 -14.87 6.70
C LYS A 26 -5.86 -15.43 7.54
N ILE A 27 -4.94 -14.58 8.02
CA ILE A 27 -3.83 -14.98 8.89
C ILE A 27 -4.34 -15.58 10.21
N ILE A 28 -5.34 -14.94 10.81
CA ILE A 28 -5.95 -15.41 12.06
C ILE A 28 -6.65 -16.76 11.82
N GLY A 29 -7.44 -16.88 10.76
CA GLY A 29 -8.14 -18.11 10.38
C GLY A 29 -7.19 -19.28 10.12
N ASP A 30 -6.10 -19.04 9.38
CA ASP A 30 -5.05 -20.03 9.15
C ASP A 30 -4.38 -20.47 10.45
N LYS A 31 -4.09 -19.52 11.37
CA LYS A 31 -3.47 -19.82 12.67
C LYS A 31 -4.39 -20.66 13.55
N LEU A 32 -5.70 -20.40 13.49
CA LEU A 32 -6.71 -21.15 14.24
C LEU A 32 -7.06 -22.50 13.58
N GLY A 33 -6.60 -22.76 12.36
CA GLY A 33 -6.94 -23.97 11.59
C GLY A 33 -8.42 -24.07 11.23
N ARG A 34 -9.15 -22.95 11.16
CA ARG A 34 -10.61 -22.93 10.96
C ARG A 34 -10.97 -22.46 9.54
N PHE A 35 -11.93 -23.15 8.93
CA PHE A 35 -12.58 -22.77 7.65
C PHE A 35 -11.62 -22.51 6.47
N PRO A 36 -10.89 -23.53 5.97
CA PRO A 36 -9.90 -23.35 4.90
C PRO A 36 -10.47 -22.77 3.59
N LYS A 37 -11.75 -23.05 3.29
CA LYS A 37 -12.42 -22.45 2.13
C LYS A 37 -12.63 -20.93 2.29
N VAL A 38 -12.92 -20.47 3.52
CA VAL A 38 -13.13 -19.05 3.81
C VAL A 38 -11.80 -18.30 3.76
N THR A 39 -10.72 -18.88 4.28
CA THR A 39 -9.40 -18.24 4.23
C THR A 39 -8.89 -18.07 2.80
N GLN A 40 -9.20 -19.02 1.90
CA GLN A 40 -8.91 -18.91 0.48
C GLN A 40 -9.70 -17.77 -0.20
N VAL A 41 -11.00 -17.64 0.09
CA VAL A 41 -11.83 -16.56 -0.44
C VAL A 41 -11.33 -15.20 0.06
N LEU A 42 -10.99 -15.08 1.34
CA LEU A 42 -10.45 -13.84 1.92
C LEU A 42 -9.16 -13.39 1.24
N GLU A 43 -8.30 -14.32 0.87
CA GLU A 43 -7.08 -13.99 0.11
C GLU A 43 -7.40 -13.45 -1.29
N GLN A 44 -8.34 -14.07 -2.00
CA GLN A 44 -8.78 -13.61 -3.33
C GLN A 44 -9.43 -12.23 -3.24
N THR A 45 -10.31 -12.03 -2.26
CA THR A 45 -10.92 -10.74 -1.95
C THR A 45 -9.85 -9.70 -1.67
N ALA A 46 -8.82 -10.03 -0.90
CA ALA A 46 -7.74 -9.10 -0.63
C ALA A 46 -6.98 -8.68 -1.88
N TYR A 47 -6.69 -9.63 -2.77
CA TYR A 47 -5.98 -9.35 -4.01
C TYR A 47 -6.80 -8.45 -4.96
N VAL A 48 -8.08 -8.78 -5.18
CA VAL A 48 -8.97 -7.99 -6.05
C VAL A 48 -9.23 -6.60 -5.48
N SER A 49 -9.43 -6.51 -4.17
CA SER A 49 -9.65 -5.22 -3.49
C SER A 49 -8.37 -4.38 -3.53
N ALA A 50 -7.20 -4.97 -3.31
CA ALA A 50 -5.92 -4.26 -3.43
C ALA A 50 -5.68 -3.75 -4.86
N LEU A 51 -5.99 -4.55 -5.88
CA LEU A 51 -5.84 -4.16 -7.28
C LEU A 51 -6.75 -2.98 -7.63
N SER A 52 -8.05 -3.11 -7.31
CA SER A 52 -9.03 -2.06 -7.56
C SER A 52 -8.70 -0.79 -6.78
N GLY A 53 -8.32 -0.95 -5.50
CA GLY A 53 -7.89 0.14 -4.64
C GLY A 53 -6.66 0.86 -5.16
N LEU A 54 -5.66 0.14 -5.68
CA LEU A 54 -4.46 0.76 -6.27
C LEU A 54 -4.79 1.60 -7.50
N ILE A 55 -5.68 1.11 -8.37
CA ILE A 55 -6.12 1.86 -9.56
C ILE A 55 -6.78 3.17 -9.13
N PHE A 56 -7.75 3.11 -8.20
CA PHE A 56 -8.42 4.31 -7.71
C PHE A 56 -7.49 5.24 -6.91
N LEU A 57 -6.47 4.70 -6.22
CA LEU A 57 -5.46 5.49 -5.53
C LEU A 57 -4.65 6.33 -6.52
N ILE A 58 -4.23 5.75 -7.64
CA ILE A 58 -3.51 6.48 -8.71
C ILE A 58 -4.41 7.55 -9.32
N VAL A 59 -5.68 7.22 -9.63
CA VAL A 59 -6.65 8.21 -10.13
C VAL A 59 -6.87 9.35 -9.12
N SER A 60 -7.01 9.02 -7.84
CA SER A 60 -7.15 9.99 -6.75
C SER A 60 -5.91 10.87 -6.60
N ALA A 61 -4.71 10.32 -6.75
CA ALA A 61 -3.46 11.07 -6.69
C ALA A 61 -3.35 12.07 -7.84
N ILE A 62 -3.60 11.63 -9.08
CA ILE A 62 -3.56 12.50 -10.28
C ILE A 62 -4.60 13.63 -10.16
N THR A 63 -5.82 13.29 -9.76
CA THR A 63 -6.92 14.26 -9.64
C THR A 63 -6.69 15.22 -8.47
N GLY A 64 -6.07 14.75 -7.38
CA GLY A 64 -5.68 15.59 -6.25
C GLY A 64 -4.63 16.64 -6.63
N LEU A 65 -3.61 16.24 -7.39
CA LEU A 65 -2.53 17.13 -7.86
C LEU A 65 -3.01 18.15 -8.90
N THR A 66 -3.97 17.77 -9.75
CA THR A 66 -4.41 18.61 -10.88
C THR A 66 -5.62 19.48 -10.57
N SER A 67 -6.51 19.04 -9.67
CA SER A 67 -7.85 19.63 -9.51
C SER A 67 -8.16 20.19 -8.12
N THR A 68 -7.35 19.86 -7.09
CA THR A 68 -7.68 20.21 -5.70
C THR A 68 -6.79 21.31 -5.13
N TRP A 69 -5.52 21.43 -5.54
CA TRP A 69 -4.56 22.37 -4.95
C TRP A 69 -3.94 23.30 -6.01
N PRO A 70 -3.81 24.62 -5.73
CA PRO A 70 -2.95 25.50 -6.52
C PRO A 70 -1.51 24.99 -6.51
N LYS A 71 -0.79 25.12 -7.64
CA LYS A 71 0.58 24.59 -7.79
C LYS A 71 1.54 25.18 -6.75
N GLU A 72 1.30 26.41 -6.36
CA GLU A 72 2.05 27.18 -5.38
C GLU A 72 1.85 26.64 -3.96
N ALA A 73 0.66 26.11 -3.65
CA ALA A 73 0.34 25.52 -2.35
C ALA A 73 0.88 24.10 -2.18
N LEU A 74 1.12 23.36 -3.28
CA LEU A 74 1.67 22.01 -3.27
C LEU A 74 3.10 21.96 -2.71
N LEU A 75 3.89 23.00 -2.94
CA LEU A 75 5.29 23.08 -2.51
C LEU A 75 5.50 23.96 -1.26
N ALA A 76 4.51 24.79 -0.91
CA ALA A 76 4.62 25.71 0.21
C ALA A 76 4.31 25.07 1.58
N SER A 77 3.59 23.95 1.62
CA SER A 77 3.16 23.33 2.88
C SER A 77 3.87 21.99 3.12
N PRO A 78 4.66 21.85 4.19
CA PRO A 78 5.24 20.58 4.60
C PRO A 78 4.20 19.47 4.79
N LEU A 79 2.99 19.83 5.23
CA LEU A 79 1.89 18.88 5.43
C LEU A 79 1.39 18.30 4.09
N VAL A 80 1.33 19.12 3.04
CA VAL A 80 0.94 18.68 1.69
C VAL A 80 2.02 17.77 1.09
N LEU A 81 3.30 18.12 1.26
CA LEU A 81 4.42 17.29 0.82
C LEU A 81 4.41 15.91 1.50
N ASN A 82 4.17 15.86 2.81
CA ASN A 82 4.05 14.58 3.52
C ASN A 82 2.83 13.78 3.08
N LYS A 83 1.70 14.42 2.79
CA LYS A 83 0.54 13.74 2.21
C LYS A 83 0.86 13.08 0.86
N ILE A 84 1.58 13.78 -0.01
CA ILE A 84 2.04 13.24 -1.30
C ILE A 84 2.97 12.05 -1.06
N LEU A 85 3.95 12.21 -0.16
CA LEU A 85 4.91 11.16 0.18
C LEU A 85 4.23 9.87 0.68
N PHE A 86 3.32 9.97 1.65
CA PHE A 86 2.61 8.80 2.17
C PHE A 86 1.67 8.18 1.11
N THR A 87 1.16 8.99 0.18
CA THR A 87 0.42 8.47 -0.99
C THR A 87 1.34 7.62 -1.88
N GLU A 88 2.57 8.08 -2.14
CA GLU A 88 3.56 7.32 -2.91
C GLU A 88 3.96 6.02 -2.21
N PHE A 89 4.17 6.04 -0.90
CA PHE A 89 4.47 4.82 -0.13
C PHE A 89 3.31 3.83 -0.21
N ALA A 90 2.07 4.29 -0.08
CA ALA A 90 0.92 3.43 -0.26
C ALA A 90 0.91 2.77 -1.65
N ILE A 91 1.13 3.55 -2.73
CA ILE A 91 1.21 3.03 -4.10
C ILE A 91 2.26 1.92 -4.20
N VAL A 92 3.45 2.15 -3.64
CA VAL A 92 4.55 1.20 -3.72
C VAL A 92 4.25 -0.06 -2.92
N PHE A 93 3.84 0.07 -1.66
CA PHE A 93 3.52 -1.08 -0.81
C PHE A 93 2.43 -1.96 -1.43
N TRP A 94 1.36 -1.35 -1.94
CA TRP A 94 0.27 -2.09 -2.59
C TRP A 94 0.70 -2.68 -3.94
N THR A 95 1.57 -2.01 -4.69
CA THR A 95 2.16 -2.58 -5.91
C THR A 95 2.98 -3.82 -5.59
N ILE A 96 3.86 -3.77 -4.58
CA ILE A 96 4.70 -4.91 -4.19
C ILE A 96 3.84 -6.04 -3.67
N PHE A 97 2.82 -5.74 -2.86
CA PHE A 97 1.81 -6.71 -2.42
C PHE A 97 1.23 -7.47 -3.62
N LEU A 98 0.72 -6.75 -4.62
CA LEU A 98 0.16 -7.36 -5.84
C LEU A 98 1.20 -8.15 -6.63
N LEU A 99 2.42 -7.64 -6.77
CA LEU A 99 3.51 -8.31 -7.49
C LEU A 99 3.93 -9.62 -6.82
N ILE A 100 4.04 -9.65 -5.49
CA ILE A 100 4.34 -10.87 -4.73
C ILE A 100 3.24 -11.90 -5.01
N ARG A 101 1.96 -11.52 -4.90
CA ARG A 101 0.86 -12.47 -5.10
C ARG A 101 0.73 -12.95 -6.56
N TRP A 102 0.93 -12.06 -7.51
CA TRP A 102 0.94 -12.38 -8.94
C TRP A 102 2.07 -13.35 -9.29
N LYS A 103 3.24 -13.14 -8.69
CA LYS A 103 4.43 -13.95 -8.99
C LYS A 103 4.44 -15.32 -8.32
N TYR A 104 4.17 -15.35 -7.02
CA TYR A 104 4.33 -16.57 -6.22
C TYR A 104 3.04 -17.39 -6.12
N GLY A 105 1.90 -16.84 -6.56
CA GLY A 105 0.66 -17.61 -6.60
C GLY A 105 0.27 -18.15 -5.21
N ALA A 106 -0.13 -19.43 -5.18
CA ALA A 106 -0.39 -20.16 -3.94
C ALA A 106 0.90 -20.51 -3.15
N ASP A 107 2.06 -20.54 -3.81
CA ASP A 107 3.34 -20.89 -3.16
C ASP A 107 3.81 -19.81 -2.17
N LEU A 108 3.27 -18.59 -2.26
CA LEU A 108 3.42 -17.51 -1.27
C LEU A 108 3.31 -18.03 0.17
N TRP A 109 2.34 -18.90 0.43
CA TRP A 109 2.00 -19.34 1.78
C TRP A 109 2.86 -20.49 2.29
N LYS A 110 3.67 -21.12 1.42
CA LYS A 110 4.57 -22.21 1.80
C LYS A 110 5.82 -21.72 2.51
N SER A 111 6.21 -20.45 2.30
CA SER A 111 7.40 -19.86 2.90
C SER A 111 7.02 -18.79 3.92
N LEU A 112 7.47 -18.96 5.17
CA LEU A 112 7.28 -17.96 6.21
C LEU A 112 7.85 -16.59 5.80
N LYS A 113 9.00 -16.55 5.12
CA LYS A 113 9.63 -15.30 4.68
C LYS A 113 8.75 -14.55 3.68
N LEU A 114 8.20 -15.24 2.68
CA LEU A 114 7.32 -14.64 1.67
C LEU A 114 5.99 -14.21 2.28
N LYS A 115 5.40 -15.04 3.16
CA LYS A 115 4.21 -14.70 3.93
C LYS A 115 4.42 -13.43 4.75
N THR A 116 5.50 -13.36 5.54
CA THR A 116 5.80 -12.19 6.36
C THR A 116 6.00 -10.96 5.49
N LEU A 117 6.79 -11.05 4.41
CA LEU A 117 6.97 -9.93 3.48
C LEU A 117 5.64 -9.43 2.92
N TYR A 118 4.79 -10.34 2.42
CA TYR A 118 3.48 -9.99 1.85
C TYR A 118 2.59 -9.26 2.85
N VAL A 119 2.52 -9.75 4.08
CA VAL A 119 1.74 -9.13 5.16
C VAL A 119 2.34 -7.78 5.56
N SER A 120 3.66 -7.67 5.67
CA SER A 120 4.33 -6.41 5.97
C SER A 120 4.06 -5.34 4.90
N MET A 121 3.99 -5.72 3.61
CA MET A 121 3.61 -4.77 2.55
C MET A 121 2.16 -4.32 2.69
N ALA A 122 1.23 -5.23 3.00
CA ALA A 122 -0.16 -4.86 3.26
C ALA A 122 -0.30 -3.90 4.46
N THR A 123 0.42 -4.18 5.55
CA THR A 123 0.45 -3.32 6.74
C THR A 123 1.05 -1.95 6.44
N GLY A 124 2.20 -1.89 5.76
CA GLY A 124 2.83 -0.64 5.37
C GLY A 124 1.93 0.21 4.46
N GLY A 125 1.26 -0.43 3.50
CA GLY A 125 0.28 0.21 2.63
C GLY A 125 -0.92 0.75 3.40
N PHE A 126 -1.49 -0.04 4.31
CA PHE A 126 -2.61 0.35 5.17
C PHE A 126 -2.26 1.52 6.09
N LEU A 127 -1.09 1.51 6.72
CA LEU A 127 -0.64 2.63 7.56
C LEU A 127 -0.45 3.91 6.74
N SER A 128 0.14 3.78 5.55
CA SER A 128 0.39 4.92 4.66
C SER A 128 -0.90 5.59 4.18
N ILE A 129 -1.93 4.81 3.80
CA ILE A 129 -3.25 5.38 3.45
C ILE A 129 -3.96 5.99 4.66
N THR A 130 -3.81 5.41 5.85
CA THR A 130 -4.44 5.92 7.07
C THR A 130 -3.85 7.28 7.45
N LEU A 131 -2.53 7.43 7.34
CA LEU A 131 -1.83 8.71 7.55
C LEU A 131 -2.24 9.74 6.48
N THR A 132 -2.32 9.32 5.21
CA THR A 132 -2.78 10.17 4.10
C THR A 132 -4.22 10.67 4.31
N GLY A 133 -5.12 9.79 4.74
CA GLY A 133 -6.51 10.11 5.07
C GLY A 133 -6.60 11.09 6.25
N SER A 134 -5.81 10.87 7.29
CA SER A 134 -5.76 11.78 8.45
C SER A 134 -5.28 13.18 8.08
N MET A 135 -4.18 13.29 7.34
CA MET A 135 -3.70 14.59 6.83
C MET A 135 -4.73 15.24 5.91
N GLY A 136 -5.45 14.46 5.11
CA GLY A 136 -6.56 14.95 4.30
C GLY A 136 -7.70 15.56 5.11
N GLY A 137 -8.11 14.91 6.20
CA GLY A 137 -9.11 15.43 7.14
C GLY A 137 -8.65 16.73 7.80
N HIS A 138 -7.40 16.73 8.30
CA HIS A 138 -6.79 17.89 8.95
C HIS A 138 -6.72 19.11 8.01
N LEU A 139 -6.29 18.91 6.75
CA LEU A 139 -6.28 19.97 5.72
C LEU A 139 -7.69 20.47 5.35
N ALA A 140 -8.71 19.63 5.50
CA ALA A 140 -10.11 19.99 5.26
C ALA A 140 -10.78 20.64 6.50
N LYS A 141 -10.03 20.95 7.56
CA LYS A 141 -10.51 21.48 8.86
C LYS A 141 -11.49 20.55 9.59
N ASN A 142 -11.47 19.25 9.29
CA ASN A 142 -12.23 18.23 10.02
C ASN A 142 -11.27 17.45 10.93
N GLU A 143 -11.61 17.31 12.21
CA GLU A 143 -10.80 16.47 13.11
C GLU A 143 -10.81 15.01 12.64
N SER A 144 -9.63 14.42 12.47
CA SER A 144 -9.49 13.01 12.12
C SER A 144 -9.60 12.13 13.37
N LEU A 145 -10.24 10.96 13.27
CA LEU A 145 -10.24 9.96 14.36
C LEU A 145 -8.81 9.54 14.77
N LEU A 146 -7.85 9.62 13.84
CA LEU A 146 -6.44 9.38 14.14
C LEU A 146 -5.83 10.53 14.95
N ASP A 147 -6.22 11.79 14.72
CA ASP A 147 -5.77 12.93 15.52
C ASP A 147 -6.23 12.77 16.98
N LEU A 148 -7.46 12.30 17.20
CA LEU A 148 -7.98 11.97 18.53
C LEU A 148 -7.16 10.85 19.21
N PHE A 149 -6.83 9.78 18.47
CA PHE A 149 -6.04 8.67 19.00
C PHE A 149 -4.59 9.06 19.30
N LEU A 150 -3.95 9.82 18.41
CA LEU A 150 -2.58 10.33 18.59
C LEU A 150 -2.49 11.33 19.74
N HIS A 151 -3.46 12.24 19.85
CA HIS A 151 -3.54 13.18 20.97
C HIS A 151 -3.72 12.44 22.31
N ARG A 152 -4.57 11.41 22.34
CA ARG A 152 -4.75 10.54 23.52
C ARG A 152 -3.51 9.70 23.84
N ALA A 153 -2.70 9.35 22.84
CA ALA A 153 -1.42 8.68 23.02
C ALA A 153 -0.27 9.64 23.40
N GLY A 154 -0.53 10.95 23.53
CA GLY A 154 0.48 11.96 23.86
C GLY A 154 1.46 12.27 22.71
N ILE A 155 1.14 11.85 21.48
CA ILE A 155 2.00 12.01 20.32
C ILE A 155 1.65 13.32 19.61
N ASN A 156 2.64 14.19 19.47
CA ASN A 156 2.47 15.50 18.84
C ASN A 156 2.24 15.32 17.32
N THR A 157 1.02 15.56 16.85
CA THR A 157 0.58 15.30 15.47
C THR A 157 1.40 16.09 14.45
N HIS A 158 1.83 17.31 14.78
CA HIS A 158 2.71 18.11 13.95
C HIS A 158 4.07 17.46 13.64
N ALA A 159 4.59 16.63 14.56
CA ALA A 159 5.87 15.93 14.35
C ALA A 159 5.69 14.64 13.52
N VAL A 160 4.52 14.00 13.58
CA VAL A 160 4.20 12.80 12.78
C VAL A 160 3.96 13.15 11.31
N PHE A 161 3.39 14.32 11.06
CA PHE A 161 3.02 14.77 9.72
C PHE A 161 4.09 15.62 9.02
N ILE A 162 5.24 15.87 9.66
CA ILE A 162 6.36 16.60 9.08
C ILE A 162 7.61 15.72 9.15
N LEU A 163 7.80 14.84 8.15
CA LEU A 163 9.05 14.09 8.01
C LEU A 163 10.17 15.01 7.50
N SER A 164 11.38 14.86 8.05
CA SER A 164 12.55 15.58 7.55
C SER A 164 13.00 15.04 6.17
N GLU A 165 13.66 15.87 5.37
CA GLU A 165 14.13 15.56 4.01
C GLU A 165 14.95 14.26 3.92
N THR A 166 15.68 13.91 4.97
CA THR A 166 16.46 12.66 5.09
C THR A 166 15.60 11.40 5.11
N TRP A 167 14.42 11.43 5.72
CA TRP A 167 13.47 10.31 5.72
C TRP A 167 12.83 10.14 4.35
N ILE A 168 12.55 11.23 3.65
CA ILE A 168 12.02 11.23 2.28
C ILE A 168 12.97 10.48 1.34
N ILE A 169 14.26 10.86 1.36
CA ILE A 169 15.30 10.24 0.52
C ILE A 169 15.47 8.76 0.88
N SER A 170 15.47 8.41 2.17
CA SER A 170 15.67 7.04 2.63
C SER A 170 14.55 6.11 2.16
N ILE A 171 13.30 6.59 2.18
CA ILE A 171 12.17 5.77 1.78
C ILE A 171 12.07 5.71 0.24
N LEU A 172 12.37 6.79 -0.49
CA LEU A 172 12.51 6.73 -1.95
C LEU A 172 13.58 5.72 -2.38
N ALA A 173 14.74 5.70 -1.71
CA ALA A 173 15.78 4.72 -1.96
C ALA A 173 15.31 3.29 -1.64
N PHE A 174 14.52 3.11 -0.59
CA PHE A 174 13.93 1.82 -0.23
C PHE A 174 12.92 1.33 -1.28
N VAL A 175 12.01 2.20 -1.73
CA VAL A 175 11.05 1.95 -2.82
C VAL A 175 11.78 1.54 -4.10
N PHE A 176 12.80 2.31 -4.49
CA PHE A 176 13.58 2.07 -5.71
C PHE A 176 14.34 0.74 -5.62
N SER A 177 14.87 0.42 -4.44
CA SER A 177 15.51 -0.87 -4.16
C SER A 177 14.54 -2.02 -4.34
N ILE A 178 13.27 -1.89 -3.92
CA ILE A 178 12.28 -2.95 -4.12
C ILE A 178 11.89 -3.10 -5.59
N LEU A 179 11.82 -2.01 -6.35
CA LEU A 179 11.59 -2.06 -7.79
C LEU A 179 12.73 -2.82 -8.50
N ILE A 180 13.98 -2.52 -8.14
CA ILE A 180 15.17 -3.22 -8.63
C ILE A 180 15.12 -4.70 -8.25
N VAL A 181 14.84 -5.03 -6.99
CA VAL A 181 14.70 -6.42 -6.54
C VAL A 181 13.62 -7.15 -7.33
N SER A 182 12.49 -6.51 -7.60
CA SER A 182 11.40 -7.08 -8.41
C SER A 182 11.86 -7.38 -9.85
N ILE A 183 12.65 -6.51 -10.46
CA ILE A 183 13.25 -6.71 -11.79
C ILE A 183 14.31 -7.83 -11.77
N LEU A 184 15.18 -7.87 -10.76
CA LEU A 184 16.21 -8.89 -10.62
C LEU A 184 15.59 -10.27 -10.41
N LEU A 185 14.55 -10.34 -9.58
CA LEU A 185 13.78 -11.55 -9.36
C LEU A 185 13.02 -11.98 -10.63
N ARG A 186 12.65 -11.05 -11.54
CA ARG A 186 12.10 -11.36 -12.88
C ARG A 186 13.15 -12.00 -13.80
N LYS A 187 14.38 -11.46 -13.83
CA LYS A 187 15.50 -12.03 -14.61
C LYS A 187 15.86 -13.43 -14.12
N LYS A 188 16.00 -13.61 -12.80
CA LYS A 188 16.34 -14.91 -12.19
C LYS A 188 15.28 -15.97 -12.49
N TYR A 189 14.00 -15.64 -12.35
CA TYR A 189 12.91 -16.57 -12.67
C TYR A 189 12.88 -16.97 -14.16
N ARG A 190 13.09 -16.01 -15.07
CA ARG A 190 13.19 -16.30 -16.51
C ARG A 190 14.35 -17.24 -16.82
N TYR A 191 15.50 -17.03 -16.17
CA TYR A 191 16.68 -17.88 -16.31
C TYR A 191 16.41 -19.34 -15.89
N TYR A 192 15.79 -19.58 -14.74
CA TYR A 192 15.47 -20.94 -14.30
C TYR A 192 14.42 -21.63 -15.18
N LYS A 193 13.36 -20.92 -15.60
CA LYS A 193 12.35 -21.48 -16.51
C LYS A 193 12.94 -21.89 -17.86
N THR A 194 13.90 -21.13 -18.40
CA THR A 194 14.60 -21.49 -19.64
C THR A 194 15.58 -22.64 -19.42
N ARG A 195 16.23 -22.75 -18.25
CA ARG A 195 17.14 -23.86 -17.92
C ARG A 195 16.41 -25.18 -17.72
N ASP A 196 15.28 -25.17 -17.01
CA ASP A 196 14.50 -26.38 -16.74
C ASP A 196 13.76 -26.87 -18.00
N GLY A 197 13.33 -25.95 -18.88
CA GLY A 197 12.80 -26.29 -20.20
C GLY A 197 13.84 -26.80 -21.19
N ALA A 198 15.11 -26.41 -21.04
CA ALA A 198 16.22 -26.92 -21.86
C ALA A 198 16.72 -28.30 -21.41
N LEU A 199 16.48 -28.70 -20.16
CA LEU A 199 16.80 -30.03 -19.63
C LEU A 199 15.69 -31.07 -19.89
N GLN A 200 14.55 -30.65 -20.45
CA GLN A 200 13.39 -31.49 -20.80
C GLN A 200 13.09 -31.50 -22.32
N GLY A 201 14.00 -30.98 -23.16
CA GLY A 201 13.94 -31.15 -24.60
C GLY A 201 14.42 -32.56 -25.03
N PRO A 202 13.86 -33.10 -26.13
CA PRO A 202 13.98 -34.52 -26.52
C PRO A 202 15.41 -35.01 -26.76
#